data_AF-A0A7C2YYZ0-F1
#
_entry.id   AF-A0A7C2YYZ0-F1
#
_cell.length_a   1.000
_cell.length_b   1.000
_cell.length_c   1.000
_cell.angle_alpha   90.00
_cell.angle_beta   90.00
_cell.angle_gamma   90.00
#
_symmetry.space_group_name_H-M   'P 1'
#
loop_
_entity.id
_entity.type
_entity.pdbx_description
1 polymer ?
#
loop_
_entity_poly.entity_id
_entity_poly.type
_entity_poly.pdbx_seq_one_letter_code
_entity_poly.pdbx_strand_id
1 'polypeptide(L)' 'MRKPNVVILVIDTLREDYSSGLEALRELGFVKYENAIAPAPWTVPSHVSLITGLYPSQHGVHESRSVRTNDE' A
#
# COMPACT_ATOMS: atom_id res chain seq x y z
N MET A 1 25.77 -8.93 -14.91
CA MET A 1 25.47 -7.83 -13.95
C MET A 1 24.81 -8.42 -12.72
N ARG A 2 25.14 -7.92 -11.51
CA ARG A 2 24.48 -8.37 -10.27
C ARG A 2 23.08 -7.75 -10.20
N LYS A 3 22.06 -8.55 -9.88
CA LYS A 3 20.70 -8.03 -9.64
C LYS A 3 20.69 -7.22 -8.33
N PRO A 4 20.03 -6.06 -8.28
CA PRO A 4 19.88 -5.32 -7.03
C PRO A 4 18.93 -6.09 -6.09
N ASN A 5 19.15 -5.92 -4.78
CA ASN A 5 18.14 -6.29 -3.78
C ASN A 5 17.10 -5.17 -3.75
N VAL A 6 15.83 -5.52 -3.64
CA VAL A 6 14.72 -4.57 -3.57
C VAL A 6 14.04 -4.74 -2.21
N VAL A 7 13.85 -3.63 -1.50
CA VAL A 7 13.13 -3.59 -0.22
C VAL A 7 11.88 -2.74 -0.41
N ILE A 8 10.74 -3.27 0.02
CA ILE A 8 9.46 -2.55 0.06
C ILE A 8 9.15 -2.28 1.54
N LEU A 9 9.15 -1.01 1.93
CA LEU A 9 8.79 -0.56 3.28
C LEU A 9 7.38 0.03 3.23
N VAL A 10 6.50 -0.47 4.09
CA VAL A 10 5.12 0.03 4.22
C VAL A 10 4.91 0.52 5.65
N ILE A 11 4.33 1.71 5.77
CA ILE A 11 3.88 2.27 7.06
C ILE A 11 2.35 2.23 7.03
N ASP A 12 1.76 1.33 7.82
CA ASP A 12 0.31 1.14 7.81
C ASP A 12 -0.40 2.41 8.31
N THR A 13 -1.48 2.77 7.63
CA THR A 13 -2.37 3.92 7.95
C THR A 13 -1.75 5.32 7.88
N LEU A 14 -0.51 5.49 7.41
CA LEU A 14 0.11 6.82 7.28
C LEU A 14 -0.62 7.66 6.23
N ARG A 15 -1.13 8.82 6.65
CA ARG A 15 -1.71 9.82 5.75
C ARG A 15 -0.64 10.75 5.19
N GLU A 16 -0.89 11.26 3.99
CA GLU A 16 -0.01 12.22 3.31
C GLU A 16 0.21 13.49 4.15
N ASP A 17 -0.85 14.05 4.74
CA ASP A 17 -0.77 15.27 5.55
C ASP A 17 -0.07 15.09 6.91
N TYR A 18 0.26 13.85 7.27
CA TYR A 18 1.05 13.49 8.46
C TYR A 18 2.45 12.95 8.10
N SER A 19 2.84 13.00 6.82
CA SER A 19 4.09 12.42 6.31
C SER A 19 5.30 13.36 6.33
N SER A 20 5.15 14.58 6.84
CA SER A 20 6.19 15.62 6.81
C SER A 20 7.53 15.20 7.44
N GLY A 21 7.49 14.31 8.44
CA GLY A 21 8.71 13.73 9.04
C GLY A 21 9.56 12.89 8.07
N LEU A 22 9.00 12.46 6.94
CA LEU A 22 9.70 11.68 5.92
C LEU A 22 10.42 12.54 4.87
N GLU A 23 10.23 13.86 4.86
CA GLU A 23 10.89 14.76 3.88
C GLU A 23 12.42 14.70 3.99
N ALA A 24 12.96 14.41 5.19
CA ALA A 24 14.39 14.21 5.40
C ALA A 24 14.98 13.06 4.57
N LEU A 25 14.15 12.09 4.11
CA LEU A 25 14.62 11.01 3.23
C LEU A 25 15.12 11.53 1.88
N ARG A 26 14.70 12.72 1.45
CA ARG A 26 15.19 13.35 0.21
C ARG A 26 16.70 13.63 0.27
N GLU A 27 17.24 13.89 1.46
CA GLU A 27 18.68 14.07 1.68
C GLU A 27 19.46 12.77 1.44
N LEU A 28 18.80 11.61 1.60
CA LEU A 28 19.35 10.29 1.30
C LEU A 28 19.14 9.87 -0.17
N GLY A 29 18.61 10.76 -1.02
CA GLY A 29 18.39 10.50 -2.44
C GLY A 29 17.04 9.86 -2.79
N PHE A 30 16.09 9.81 -1.84
CA PHE A 30 14.73 9.33 -2.13
C PHE A 30 13.96 10.33 -3.00
N VAL A 31 13.10 9.80 -3.87
CA VAL A 31 12.21 10.59 -4.73
C VAL A 31 10.79 10.50 -4.20
N LYS A 32 10.17 11.66 -3.94
CA LYS A 32 8.76 11.77 -3.54
C LYS A 32 7.88 11.81 -4.79
N TYR A 33 6.75 11.09 -4.74
CA TYR A 33 5.71 11.12 -5.76
C TYR A 33 4.46 11.77 -5.17
N GLU A 34 4.07 12.95 -5.69
CA GLU A 34 2.93 13.72 -5.17
C GLU A 34 1.55 13.09 -5.49
N ASN A 35 1.48 12.23 -6.51
CA ASN A 35 0.23 11.61 -6.98
C ASN A 35 0.28 10.08 -6.88
N ALA A 36 0.75 9.55 -5.75
CA ALA A 36 0.72 8.12 -5.45
C ALA A 36 -0.58 7.74 -4.73
N ILE A 37 -1.53 7.16 -5.47
CA ILE A 37 -2.88 6.84 -4.95
C ILE A 37 -3.01 5.34 -4.65
N ALA A 38 -3.49 5.01 -3.45
CA ALA A 38 -3.76 3.63 -3.05
C ALA A 38 -4.93 3.03 -3.87
N PRO A 39 -4.82 1.80 -4.40
CA PRO A 39 -5.91 1.15 -5.16
C PRO A 39 -7.16 0.82 -4.35
N ALA A 40 -7.06 0.80 -3.01
CA ALA A 40 -8.17 0.58 -2.10
C ALA A 40 -7.93 1.30 -0.75
N PRO A 41 -8.98 1.72 -0.03
CA PRO A 41 -8.84 2.40 1.26
C PRO A 41 -8.64 1.45 2.45
N TRP A 42 -8.68 0.12 2.25
CA TRP A 42 -8.48 -0.88 3.30
C TRP A 42 -7.15 -1.62 3.15
N THR A 43 -6.54 -1.98 4.28
CA THR A 43 -5.20 -2.60 4.37
C THR A 43 -5.06 -3.82 3.47
N VAL A 44 -5.96 -4.80 3.58
CA VAL A 44 -5.87 -6.07 2.84
C VAL A 44 -5.96 -5.87 1.32
N PRO A 45 -7.02 -5.27 0.74
CA PRO A 45 -7.07 -5.07 -0.70
C PRO A 45 -5.95 -4.15 -1.22
N SER A 46 -5.53 -3.14 -0.46
CA SER A 46 -4.42 -2.24 -0.85
C SER A 46 -3.09 -2.99 -0.98
N HIS A 47 -2.75 -3.85 -0.01
CA HIS A 47 -1.53 -4.66 -0.05
C HIS A 47 -1.57 -5.71 -1.16
N VAL A 48 -2.71 -6.36 -1.40
CA VAL A 48 -2.84 -7.33 -2.49
C VAL A 48 -2.64 -6.63 -3.85
N SER A 49 -3.18 -5.43 -4.04
CA SER A 49 -2.93 -4.65 -5.25
C SER A 49 -1.45 -4.26 -5.39
N LEU A 50 -0.78 -3.85 -4.30
CA LEU A 50 0.65 -3.49 -4.30
C LEU A 50 1.55 -4.65 -4.76
N ILE A 51 1.27 -5.87 -4.31
CA ILE A 51 2.09 -7.05 -4.62
C ILE A 51 1.77 -7.65 -5.99
N THR A 52 0.50 -7.60 -6.41
CA THR A 52 0.06 -8.24 -7.67
C THR A 52 0.09 -7.30 -8.88
N GLY A 53 0.06 -5.98 -8.66
CA GLY A 53 -0.11 -4.99 -9.72
C GLY A 53 -1.51 -4.98 -10.35
N LEU A 54 -2.49 -5.64 -9.72
CA LEU A 54 -3.87 -5.73 -10.17
C LEU A 54 -4.77 -4.84 -9.30
N TYR A 55 -5.85 -4.29 -9.88
CA TYR A 55 -6.89 -3.62 -9.10
C TYR A 55 -7.70 -4.61 -8.26
N PRO A 56 -8.37 -4.16 -7.18
CA PRO A 56 -9.26 -4.99 -6.39
C PRO A 56 -10.27 -5.78 -7.21
N SER A 57 -10.89 -5.14 -8.22
CA SER A 57 -11.85 -5.78 -9.12
C SER A 57 -11.27 -6.92 -9.97
N GLN A 58 -9.94 -6.97 -10.13
CA GLN A 58 -9.24 -7.99 -10.90
C GLN A 58 -8.73 -9.13 -10.00
N HIS A 59 -8.25 -8.83 -8.79
CA HIS A 59 -7.76 -9.85 -7.86
C HIS A 59 -8.85 -10.40 -6.92
N GLY A 60 -10.06 -9.82 -6.90
CA GLY A 60 -11.23 -10.34 -6.18
C GLY A 60 -11.19 -10.20 -4.65
N VAL A 61 -10.03 -9.91 -4.07
CA VAL A 61 -9.91 -9.55 -2.65
C VAL A 61 -10.48 -8.16 -2.43
N HIS A 62 -11.63 -8.11 -1.77
CA HIS A 62 -12.32 -6.88 -1.38
C HIS A 62 -12.58 -6.88 0.13
N GLU A 63 -12.97 -5.74 0.68
CA GLU A 63 -13.67 -5.73 1.95
C GLU A 63 -15.05 -6.38 1.72
N SER A 64 -15.16 -7.70 1.85
CA SER A 64 -16.45 -8.35 1.78
C SER A 64 -17.23 -8.04 3.05
N ARG A 65 -18.40 -7.42 2.90
CA ARG A 65 -19.49 -7.43 3.89
C ARG A 65 -20.11 -8.83 4.01
N SER A 66 -19.32 -9.89 3.88
CA SER A 66 -19.67 -11.12 4.58
C SER A 66 -19.54 -10.75 6.04
N VAL A 67 -20.67 -10.27 6.60
CA VAL A 67 -21.02 -10.50 7.99
C VAL A 67 -20.35 -11.82 8.34
N ARG A 68 -19.43 -11.82 9.31
CA ARG A 68 -19.16 -13.05 10.02
C ARG A 68 -20.53 -13.47 10.53
N THR A 69 -21.26 -14.31 9.78
CA THR A 69 -22.24 -15.16 10.41
C THR A 69 -21.35 -16.00 11.29
N ASN A 70 -21.26 -15.58 12.55
CA ASN A 70 -20.94 -16.53 13.59
C ASN A 70 -22.13 -17.48 13.53
N ASP A 71 -22.08 -18.45 12.61
CA ASP A 71 -22.92 -19.63 12.68
C ASP A 71 -22.29 -20.49 13.80
N GLU A 72 -22.51 -20.02 15.02
CA GLU A 72 -22.77 -20.86 16.19
C GLU A 72 -24.29 -20.99 16.36
#